data_AF-A0A3A0ACD0-F1
#
_entry.id   AF-A0A3A0ACD0-F1
#
_cell.length_a   1.000
_cell.length_b   1.000
_cell.length_c   1.000
_cell.angle_alpha   90.00
_cell.angle_beta   90.00
_cell.angle_gamma   90.00
#
_symmetry.space_group_name_H-M   'P 1'
#
loop_
_entity.id
_entity.type
_entity.pdbx_description
1 polymer ?
#
loop_
_entity_poly.entity_id
_entity_poly.type
_entity_poly.pdbx_seq_one_letter_code
_entity_poly.pdbx_strand_id
1 'polypeptide(L)'
;MELTAHPEQARYRQHQAHWPFCRTAIERWRVDGSTIPVAVYDLAWTYTGAQTFVHQLADLFQTYNRVLWEHFPYCSACGGQCCVVDASDVRTFDLLALALLGETPPVLPAWLDAGRRTCIYLTSGSEPPRCSWPERWRTVKCWSFYCLGSKPLAKGADVGESYRMLTAALASIVEERLPQPLRRYEGVANEQLSVRLEDPVDFSNTIHRALAAIFVDPFMQCYPIASLAVEPPEATPNLFLLEDEVTDFIVAAMVELDDDRAGSAGDLLAKQQLWEDLATLSWIVENRPATARRQLHELVQRHAQAQDFDLGHRLHSQLLHLLAVWQ
;
A
#
# COMPACT_ATOMS: atom_id res chain seq x y z
N MET A 1 20.17 -16.25 -10.95
CA MET A 1 20.10 -14.96 -10.24
C MET A 1 19.65 -15.27 -8.83
N GLU A 2 20.45 -14.96 -7.80
CA GLU A 2 19.97 -15.11 -6.42
C GLU A 2 18.76 -14.19 -6.25
N LEU A 3 17.61 -14.76 -5.91
CA LEU A 3 16.42 -14.00 -5.57
C LEU A 3 16.76 -13.14 -4.35
N THR A 4 17.11 -11.87 -4.59
CA THR A 4 17.26 -10.88 -3.53
C THR A 4 15.97 -10.89 -2.72
N ALA A 5 16.08 -11.06 -1.40
CA ALA A 5 14.94 -11.10 -0.49
C ALA A 5 13.98 -9.94 -0.76
N HIS A 6 12.67 -10.19 -0.67
CA HIS A 6 11.64 -9.18 -0.90
C HIS A 6 11.91 -7.93 -0.05
N PRO A 7 11.87 -6.70 -0.61
CA PRO A 7 12.31 -5.48 0.08
C PRO A 7 11.56 -5.21 1.39
N GLU A 8 10.28 -5.60 1.46
CA GLU A 8 9.47 -5.46 2.67
C GLU A 8 9.73 -6.52 3.74
N GLN A 9 10.37 -7.65 3.42
CA GLN A 9 10.54 -8.76 4.36
C GLN A 9 11.44 -8.38 5.54
N ALA A 10 12.52 -7.63 5.27
CA ALA A 10 13.43 -7.15 6.32
C ALA A 10 12.72 -6.18 7.27
N ARG A 11 11.98 -5.21 6.71
CA ARG A 11 11.20 -4.21 7.45
C ARG A 11 10.11 -4.88 8.29
N TYR A 12 9.37 -5.80 7.69
CA TYR A 12 8.36 -6.58 8.41
C TYR A 12 8.97 -7.34 9.59
N ARG A 13 10.11 -8.02 9.43
CA ARG A 13 10.78 -8.73 10.54
C ARG A 13 11.21 -7.80 11.65
N GLN A 14 11.76 -6.63 11.30
CA GLN A 14 12.11 -5.60 12.27
C GLN A 14 10.89 -5.16 13.08
N HIS A 15 9.75 -4.93 12.43
CA HIS A 15 8.51 -4.58 13.11
C HIS A 15 7.95 -5.75 13.93
N GLN A 16 7.90 -6.95 13.38
CA GLN A 16 7.42 -8.17 14.03
C GLN A 16 8.21 -8.49 15.32
N ALA A 17 9.51 -8.16 15.38
CA ALA A 17 10.32 -8.31 16.59
C ALA A 17 9.75 -7.52 17.81
N HIS A 18 8.92 -6.51 17.56
CA HIS A 18 8.27 -5.71 18.61
C HIS A 18 6.97 -6.33 19.15
N TRP A 19 6.46 -7.38 18.50
CA TRP A 19 5.19 -8.00 18.87
C TRP A 19 5.11 -8.43 20.35
N PRO A 20 6.12 -9.12 20.94
CA PRO A 20 6.05 -9.51 22.34
C PRO A 20 5.89 -8.31 23.29
N PHE A 21 6.55 -7.19 22.99
CA PHE A 21 6.48 -5.98 23.80
C PHE A 21 5.13 -5.27 23.68
N CYS A 22 4.59 -5.16 22.45
CA CYS A 22 3.26 -4.58 22.21
C CYS A 22 2.19 -5.37 22.97
N ARG A 23 2.24 -6.71 22.90
CA ARG A 23 1.32 -7.60 23.60
C ARG A 23 1.41 -7.42 25.13
N THR A 24 2.63 -7.39 25.68
CA THR A 24 2.83 -7.17 27.12
C THR A 24 2.34 -5.79 27.59
N ALA A 25 2.56 -4.74 26.79
CA ALA A 25 2.10 -3.39 27.10
C ALA A 25 0.57 -3.31 27.13
N ILE A 26 -0.12 -3.88 26.13
CA ILE A 26 -1.58 -3.92 26.08
C ILE A 26 -2.15 -4.76 27.23
N GLU A 27 -1.54 -5.90 27.56
CA GLU A 27 -1.98 -6.73 28.69
C GLU A 27 -1.81 -6.00 30.03
N ARG A 28 -0.70 -5.29 30.22
CA ARG A 28 -0.49 -4.46 31.40
C ARG A 28 -1.54 -3.36 31.49
N TRP A 29 -1.81 -2.66 30.38
CA TRP A 29 -2.84 -1.62 30.35
C TRP A 29 -4.24 -2.17 30.66
N ARG A 30 -4.57 -3.36 30.15
CA ARG A 30 -5.82 -4.09 30.44
C ARG A 30 -5.99 -4.35 31.93
N VAL A 31 -4.92 -4.77 32.61
CA VAL A 31 -4.93 -5.06 34.06
C VAL A 31 -4.97 -3.78 34.89
N ASP A 32 -4.17 -2.77 34.52
CA ASP A 32 -4.08 -1.49 35.22
C ASP A 32 -5.41 -0.71 35.14
N GLY A 33 -6.14 -0.85 34.03
CA GLY A 33 -7.42 -0.16 33.81
C GLY A 33 -7.29 1.37 33.72
N SER A 34 -6.08 1.87 33.50
CA SER A 34 -5.79 3.30 33.47
C SER A 34 -6.43 3.98 32.26
N THR A 35 -6.71 5.27 32.39
CA THR A 35 -7.12 6.12 31.26
C THR A 35 -5.92 6.91 30.76
N ILE A 36 -5.70 6.91 29.45
CA ILE A 36 -4.59 7.62 28.79
C ILE A 36 -5.14 8.92 28.19
N PRO A 37 -4.84 10.10 28.78
CA PRO A 37 -5.34 11.37 28.26
C PRO A 37 -4.53 11.82 27.04
N VAL A 38 -5.22 12.38 26.04
CA VAL A 38 -4.62 12.99 24.85
C VAL A 38 -5.19 14.39 24.69
N ALA A 39 -4.71 15.29 25.54
CA ALA A 39 -5.31 16.62 25.74
C ALA A 39 -5.43 17.46 24.46
N VAL A 40 -4.44 17.35 23.56
CA VAL A 40 -4.42 18.09 22.28
C VAL A 40 -5.65 17.80 21.42
N TYR A 41 -6.18 16.58 21.48
CA TYR A 41 -7.30 16.14 20.65
C TYR A 41 -8.62 16.02 21.43
N ASP A 42 -8.65 16.42 22.71
CA ASP A 42 -9.79 16.21 23.61
C ASP A 42 -10.24 14.72 23.64
N LEU A 43 -9.25 13.82 23.71
CA LEU A 43 -9.46 12.37 23.75
C LEU A 43 -8.95 11.79 25.07
N ALA A 44 -9.56 10.67 25.46
CA ALA A 44 -9.13 9.87 26.59
C ALA A 44 -9.34 8.38 26.24
N TRP A 45 -8.25 7.61 26.25
CA TRP A 45 -8.31 6.19 25.92
C TRP A 45 -8.48 5.35 27.17
N THR A 46 -9.53 4.55 27.18
CA THR A 46 -9.62 3.35 28.02
C THR A 46 -9.30 2.13 27.17
N TYR A 47 -8.98 1.01 27.80
CA TYR A 47 -8.76 -0.26 27.09
C TYR A 47 -9.94 -0.63 26.18
N THR A 48 -11.18 -0.53 26.70
CA THR A 48 -12.40 -0.84 25.95
C THR A 48 -12.69 0.20 24.86
N GLY A 49 -12.38 1.47 25.10
CA GLY A 49 -12.48 2.54 24.10
C GLY A 49 -11.54 2.31 22.92
N ALA A 50 -10.30 1.91 23.19
CA ALA A 50 -9.34 1.58 22.13
C ALA A 50 -9.74 0.32 21.36
N GLN A 51 -10.23 -0.73 22.04
CA GLN A 51 -10.79 -1.88 21.34
C GLN A 51 -11.95 -1.46 20.42
N THR A 52 -12.87 -0.63 20.89
CA THR A 52 -14.00 -0.14 20.09
C THR A 52 -13.51 0.62 18.86
N PHE A 53 -12.53 1.51 19.03
CA PHE A 53 -11.92 2.26 17.93
C PHE A 53 -11.27 1.34 16.89
N VAL A 54 -10.52 0.33 17.32
CA VAL A 54 -9.91 -0.67 16.42
C VAL A 54 -10.97 -1.42 15.61
N HIS A 55 -12.10 -1.79 16.21
CA HIS A 55 -13.21 -2.41 15.48
C HIS A 55 -13.84 -1.43 14.46
N GLN A 56 -14.05 -0.17 14.84
CA GLN A 56 -14.58 0.84 13.93
C GLN A 56 -13.66 1.08 12.72
N LEU A 57 -12.34 1.05 12.92
CA LEU A 57 -11.37 1.10 11.82
C LEU A 57 -11.50 -0.11 10.90
N ALA A 58 -11.59 -1.32 11.47
CA ALA A 58 -11.78 -2.54 10.69
C ALA A 58 -13.06 -2.49 9.83
N ASP A 59 -14.17 -2.00 10.40
CA ASP A 59 -15.46 -1.86 9.72
C ASP A 59 -15.41 -0.80 8.60
N LEU A 60 -14.76 0.35 8.85
CA LEU A 60 -14.52 1.37 7.82
C LEU A 60 -13.76 0.75 6.65
N PHE A 61 -12.65 0.06 6.92
CA PHE A 61 -11.82 -0.50 5.85
C PHE A 61 -12.47 -1.69 5.17
N GLN A 62 -13.30 -2.46 5.86
CA GLN A 62 -14.12 -3.48 5.20
C GLN A 62 -15.09 -2.86 4.20
N THR A 63 -15.74 -1.75 4.56
CA THR A 63 -16.65 -1.03 3.66
C THR A 63 -15.91 -0.40 2.49
N TYR A 64 -14.77 0.24 2.76
CA TYR A 64 -13.86 0.80 1.76
C TYR A 64 -13.43 -0.27 0.74
N ASN A 65 -12.94 -1.42 1.21
CA ASN A 65 -12.47 -2.49 0.34
C ASN A 65 -13.60 -3.14 -0.48
N ARG A 66 -14.84 -3.14 0.02
CA ARG A 66 -15.98 -3.64 -0.76
C ARG A 66 -16.23 -2.80 -2.01
N VAL A 67 -16.14 -1.47 -1.92
CA VAL A 67 -16.26 -0.58 -3.09
C VAL A 67 -15.17 -0.90 -4.10
N LEU A 68 -13.93 -1.12 -3.64
CA LEU A 68 -12.84 -1.56 -4.51
C LEU A 68 -13.17 -2.87 -5.24
N TRP A 69 -13.71 -3.86 -4.54
CA TRP A 69 -14.02 -5.18 -5.11
C TRP A 69 -15.20 -5.17 -6.08
N GLU A 70 -16.20 -4.33 -5.83
CA GLU A 70 -17.41 -4.24 -6.65
C GLU A 70 -17.16 -3.45 -7.94
N HIS A 71 -16.24 -2.48 -7.92
CA HIS A 71 -16.03 -1.56 -9.04
C HIS A 71 -14.76 -1.79 -9.85
N PHE A 72 -13.81 -2.62 -9.40
CA PHE A 72 -12.56 -2.90 -10.13
C PHE A 72 -12.39 -4.39 -10.45
N PRO A 73 -11.77 -4.75 -11.59
CA PRO A 73 -11.54 -6.14 -11.97
C PRO A 73 -10.37 -6.72 -11.17
N TYR A 74 -10.57 -6.83 -9.85
CA TYR A 74 -9.59 -7.38 -8.93
C TYR A 74 -9.21 -8.82 -9.29
N CYS A 75 -7.95 -9.15 -9.04
CA CYS A 75 -7.47 -10.53 -9.11
C CYS A 75 -8.16 -11.36 -8.02
N SER A 76 -9.05 -12.27 -8.43
CA SER A 76 -9.76 -13.19 -7.53
C SER A 76 -8.83 -14.19 -6.86
N ALA A 77 -7.61 -14.41 -7.38
CA ALA A 77 -6.66 -15.38 -6.85
C ALA A 77 -6.09 -14.98 -5.48
N CYS A 78 -6.06 -13.69 -5.14
CA CYS A 78 -5.73 -13.22 -3.80
C CYS A 78 -6.97 -12.70 -3.05
N GLY A 79 -8.18 -12.77 -3.62
CA GLY A 79 -9.39 -12.21 -2.99
C GLY A 79 -9.26 -10.73 -2.59
N GLY A 80 -8.49 -9.92 -3.33
CA GLY A 80 -8.27 -8.51 -3.00
C GLY A 80 -7.04 -8.18 -2.15
N GLN A 81 -6.02 -9.04 -2.11
CA GLN A 81 -4.93 -9.01 -1.11
C GLN A 81 -3.53 -8.75 -1.71
N CYS A 82 -3.42 -7.93 -2.76
CA CYS A 82 -2.14 -7.46 -3.28
C CYS A 82 -1.64 -6.26 -2.46
N CYS A 83 -0.40 -6.38 -1.99
CA CYS A 83 0.28 -5.40 -1.15
C CYS A 83 1.14 -4.53 -2.07
N VAL A 84 0.93 -3.22 -2.01
CA VAL A 84 1.83 -2.27 -2.66
C VAL A 84 3.05 -2.11 -1.79
N VAL A 85 4.23 -2.31 -2.39
CA VAL A 85 5.50 -2.05 -1.74
C VAL A 85 5.47 -0.65 -1.13
N ASP A 86 5.74 -0.56 0.17
CA ASP A 86 5.75 0.66 1.02
C ASP A 86 4.40 1.12 1.58
N ALA A 87 3.27 0.67 1.05
CA ALA A 87 1.94 1.04 1.56
C ALA A 87 1.40 0.05 2.62
N SER A 88 1.87 -1.20 2.57
CA SER A 88 1.47 -2.31 3.45
C SER A 88 2.30 -2.47 4.73
N ASP A 89 3.23 -1.55 4.99
CA ASP A 89 4.18 -1.68 6.11
C ASP A 89 3.48 -1.85 7.47
N VAL A 90 3.98 -2.77 8.29
CA VAL A 90 3.42 -3.08 9.62
C VAL A 90 3.96 -2.09 10.61
N ARG A 91 3.17 -1.09 10.98
CA ARG A 91 3.65 -0.10 11.95
C ARG A 91 3.26 -0.51 13.36
N THR A 92 3.82 0.17 14.35
CA THR A 92 3.52 -0.06 15.78
C THR A 92 2.01 -0.12 16.05
N PHE A 93 1.21 0.72 15.38
CA PHE A 93 -0.24 0.69 15.51
C PHE A 93 -0.85 -0.67 15.16
N ASP A 94 -0.41 -1.32 14.07
CA ASP A 94 -0.94 -2.64 13.67
C ASP A 94 -0.72 -3.69 14.76
N LEU A 95 0.47 -3.68 15.37
CA LEU A 95 0.81 -4.60 16.46
C LEU A 95 -0.02 -4.31 17.71
N LEU A 96 -0.25 -3.04 18.06
CA LEU A 96 -1.10 -2.69 19.18
C LEU A 96 -2.57 -3.05 18.94
N ALA A 97 -3.07 -2.81 17.72
CA ALA A 97 -4.42 -3.17 17.31
C ALA A 97 -4.65 -4.69 17.38
N LEU A 98 -3.71 -5.50 16.87
CA LEU A 98 -3.79 -6.96 17.00
C LEU A 98 -3.78 -7.42 18.45
N ALA A 99 -2.92 -6.82 19.31
CA ALA A 99 -2.91 -7.12 20.73
C ALA A 99 -4.24 -6.75 21.42
N LEU A 100 -4.85 -5.62 21.07
CA LEU A 100 -6.18 -5.22 21.54
C LEU A 100 -7.28 -6.19 21.10
N LEU A 101 -7.16 -6.78 19.91
CA LEU A 101 -8.09 -7.77 19.38
C LEU A 101 -7.85 -9.19 19.93
N GLY A 102 -6.74 -9.43 20.63
CA GLY A 102 -6.32 -10.78 21.04
C GLY A 102 -5.84 -11.64 19.87
N GLU A 103 -5.46 -11.00 18.76
CA GLU A 103 -4.98 -11.64 17.53
C GLU A 103 -3.45 -11.63 17.47
N THR A 104 -2.85 -12.40 16.57
CA THR A 104 -1.40 -12.40 16.37
C THR A 104 -1.03 -11.91 14.96
N PRO A 105 0.08 -11.17 14.81
CA PRO A 105 0.57 -10.84 13.49
C PRO A 105 0.97 -12.13 12.76
N PRO A 106 0.99 -12.13 11.42
CA PRO A 106 1.47 -13.27 10.65
C PRO A 106 2.85 -13.77 11.10
N VAL A 107 3.21 -14.98 10.71
CA VAL A 107 4.61 -15.43 10.75
C VAL A 107 5.01 -15.75 9.34
N LEU A 108 5.88 -14.91 8.77
CA LEU A 108 6.35 -15.10 7.40
C LEU A 108 7.46 -16.15 7.36
N PRO A 109 7.54 -16.95 6.28
CA PRO A 109 8.61 -17.92 6.14
C PRO A 109 9.99 -17.24 6.07
N ALA A 110 11.03 -18.00 6.38
CA ALA A 110 12.42 -17.54 6.32
C ALA A 110 12.82 -17.10 4.90
N TRP A 111 12.18 -17.69 3.90
CA TRP A 111 12.36 -17.38 2.50
C TRP A 111 10.99 -17.29 1.81
N LEU A 112 10.84 -16.28 0.95
CA LEU A 112 9.65 -16.04 0.16
C LEU A 112 10.05 -16.15 -1.32
N ASP A 113 9.51 -17.13 -2.03
CA ASP A 113 9.63 -17.25 -3.49
C ASP A 113 8.66 -16.28 -4.18
N ALA A 114 8.83 -15.00 -3.89
CA ALA A 114 7.95 -13.94 -4.31
C ALA A 114 8.78 -12.91 -5.05
N GLY A 115 8.37 -12.59 -6.28
CA GLY A 115 8.87 -11.42 -6.98
C GLY A 115 8.61 -10.16 -6.15
N ARG A 116 9.34 -9.07 -6.43
CA ARG A 116 9.31 -7.80 -5.69
C ARG A 116 7.92 -7.14 -5.56
N ARG A 117 6.90 -7.65 -6.25
CA ARG A 117 5.52 -7.12 -6.26
C ARG A 117 4.48 -8.10 -5.70
N THR A 118 4.91 -9.29 -5.32
CA THR A 118 3.99 -10.26 -4.71
C THR A 118 3.85 -9.90 -3.24
N CYS A 119 2.61 -9.80 -2.76
CA CYS A 119 2.38 -9.51 -1.35
C CYS A 119 3.06 -10.57 -0.46
N ILE A 120 3.89 -10.12 0.48
CA ILE A 120 4.63 -11.00 1.40
C ILE A 120 3.72 -11.78 2.35
N TYR A 121 2.45 -11.39 2.47
CA TYR A 121 1.45 -12.03 3.33
C TYR A 121 0.63 -13.12 2.62
N LEU A 122 0.89 -13.42 1.35
CA LEU A 122 0.19 -14.53 0.68
C LEU A 122 0.77 -15.87 1.13
N THR A 123 -0.10 -16.75 1.64
CA THR A 123 0.30 -18.10 2.05
C THR A 123 0.58 -18.96 0.83
N SER A 124 1.84 -19.36 0.65
CA SER A 124 2.22 -20.39 -0.31
C SER A 124 1.61 -21.73 0.10
N GLY A 125 0.85 -22.39 -0.79
CA GLY A 125 0.32 -23.74 -0.58
C GLY A 125 -1.18 -23.85 -0.28
N SER A 126 -1.94 -22.75 -0.31
CA SER A 126 -3.40 -22.80 -0.37
C SER A 126 -3.88 -22.53 -1.79
N GLU A 127 -4.81 -23.34 -2.31
CA GLU A 127 -5.53 -23.05 -3.55
C GLU A 127 -7.00 -22.76 -3.21
N PRO A 128 -7.47 -21.50 -3.35
CA PRO A 128 -6.73 -20.30 -3.75
C PRO A 128 -5.80 -19.74 -2.65
N PRO A 129 -4.77 -18.94 -3.02
CA PRO A 129 -3.92 -18.19 -2.08
C PRO A 129 -4.74 -17.38 -1.06
N ARG A 130 -4.28 -17.32 0.19
CA ARG A 130 -4.93 -16.56 1.26
C ARG A 130 -3.95 -15.62 1.95
N CYS A 131 -4.44 -14.46 2.39
CA CYS A 131 -3.68 -13.54 3.23
C CYS A 131 -3.51 -14.13 4.63
N SER A 132 -2.29 -14.09 5.13
CA SER A 132 -1.90 -14.59 6.45
C SER A 132 -2.36 -13.67 7.59
N TRP A 133 -2.86 -12.47 7.30
CA TRP A 133 -3.41 -11.58 8.31
C TRP A 133 -4.73 -12.12 8.89
N PRO A 134 -4.99 -11.92 10.19
CA PRO A 134 -6.27 -12.25 10.79
C PRO A 134 -7.44 -11.60 10.03
N GLU A 135 -8.55 -12.33 9.90
CA GLU A 135 -9.71 -11.91 9.11
C GLU A 135 -10.23 -10.52 9.50
N ARG A 136 -10.18 -10.19 10.80
CA ARG A 136 -10.62 -8.90 11.34
C ARG A 136 -9.70 -7.73 11.00
N TRP A 137 -8.43 -8.00 10.67
CA TRP A 137 -7.43 -6.94 10.43
C TRP A 137 -6.93 -6.90 8.98
N ARG A 138 -7.11 -7.98 8.21
CA ARG A 138 -6.59 -8.06 6.84
C ARG A 138 -7.06 -6.91 5.95
N THR A 139 -8.31 -6.45 6.09
CA THR A 139 -8.86 -5.33 5.29
C THR A 139 -8.19 -4.00 5.62
N VAL A 140 -7.81 -3.81 6.89
CA VAL A 140 -7.02 -2.66 7.36
C VAL A 140 -5.59 -2.72 6.84
N LYS A 141 -5.06 -3.88 6.46
CA LYS A 141 -3.74 -3.97 5.81
C LYS A 141 -3.79 -3.83 4.29
N CYS A 142 -4.94 -4.10 3.67
CA CYS A 142 -5.15 -4.00 2.22
C CYS A 142 -5.72 -2.64 1.75
N TRP A 143 -6.04 -1.73 2.67
CA TRP A 143 -6.65 -0.41 2.44
C TRP A 143 -5.89 0.59 1.57
N SER A 144 -4.63 0.32 1.21
CA SER A 144 -3.77 1.28 0.51
C SER A 144 -3.70 1.07 -1.00
N PHE A 145 -4.72 0.47 -1.62
CA PHE A 145 -4.59 0.13 -3.03
C PHE A 145 -5.84 0.31 -3.90
N TYR A 146 -5.56 0.82 -5.09
CA TYR A 146 -6.40 0.73 -6.29
C TYR A 146 -5.64 -0.10 -7.33
N CYS A 147 -5.71 -1.43 -7.27
CA CYS A 147 -5.30 -2.21 -8.45
C CYS A 147 -6.36 -1.99 -9.52
N LEU A 148 -5.97 -1.62 -10.74
CA LEU A 148 -6.83 -1.88 -11.91
C LEU A 148 -6.90 -3.39 -12.24
N GLY A 149 -6.25 -4.23 -11.43
CA GLY A 149 -6.19 -5.67 -11.63
C GLY A 149 -5.27 -6.02 -12.79
N SER A 150 -5.04 -7.32 -12.96
CA SER A 150 -4.32 -7.86 -14.13
C SER A 150 -5.23 -8.04 -15.34
N LYS A 151 -6.47 -7.51 -15.31
CA LYS A 151 -7.31 -7.57 -16.49
C LYS A 151 -6.84 -6.50 -17.46
N PRO A 152 -6.64 -6.84 -18.75
CA PRO A 152 -6.35 -5.84 -19.77
C PRO A 152 -7.42 -4.76 -19.70
N LEU A 153 -6.98 -3.51 -19.57
CA LEU A 153 -7.86 -2.36 -19.74
C LEU A 153 -8.54 -2.49 -21.10
N ALA A 154 -9.86 -2.28 -21.14
CA ALA A 154 -10.57 -2.26 -22.40
C ALA A 154 -10.00 -1.12 -23.27
N LYS A 155 -9.75 -1.40 -24.54
CA LYS A 155 -9.26 -0.39 -25.49
C LYS A 155 -10.21 0.82 -25.50
N GLY A 156 -9.68 2.01 -25.24
CA GLY A 156 -10.45 3.26 -25.16
C GLY A 156 -11.16 3.51 -23.83
N ALA A 157 -10.79 2.81 -22.75
CA ALA A 157 -11.25 3.14 -21.40
C ALA A 157 -10.60 4.44 -20.89
N ASP A 158 -11.40 5.38 -20.39
CA ASP A 158 -10.90 6.54 -19.65
C ASP A 158 -10.52 6.09 -18.23
N VAL A 159 -9.23 5.80 -18.06
CA VAL A 159 -8.66 5.38 -16.77
C VAL A 159 -8.70 6.54 -15.77
N GLY A 160 -8.52 7.77 -16.24
CA GLY A 160 -8.59 8.96 -15.40
C GLY A 160 -9.98 9.18 -14.80
N GLU A 161 -11.03 9.04 -15.59
CA GLU A 161 -12.42 9.10 -15.14
C GLU A 161 -12.74 7.98 -14.15
N SER A 162 -12.35 6.75 -14.47
CA SER A 162 -12.53 5.60 -13.59
C SER A 162 -11.86 5.81 -12.23
N TYR A 163 -10.65 6.37 -12.22
CA TYR A 163 -9.92 6.71 -11.01
C TYR A 163 -10.61 7.83 -10.22
N ARG A 164 -11.03 8.92 -10.87
CA ARG A 164 -11.76 10.02 -10.20
C ARG A 164 -13.07 9.55 -9.57
N MET A 165 -13.85 8.73 -10.28
CA MET A 165 -15.11 8.17 -9.76
C MET A 165 -14.88 7.31 -8.52
N LEU A 166 -13.83 6.49 -8.57
CA LEU A 166 -13.44 5.61 -7.49
C LEU A 166 -12.90 6.37 -6.27
N THR A 167 -12.00 7.32 -6.47
CA THR A 167 -11.49 8.19 -5.40
C THR A 167 -12.64 8.93 -4.72
N ALA A 168 -13.60 9.45 -5.50
CA ALA A 168 -14.79 10.09 -4.95
C ALA A 168 -15.67 9.12 -4.14
N ALA A 169 -15.88 7.89 -4.64
CA ALA A 169 -16.63 6.86 -3.91
C ALA A 169 -15.95 6.48 -2.58
N LEU A 170 -14.62 6.33 -2.58
CA LEU A 170 -13.89 6.01 -1.36
C LEU A 170 -13.79 7.19 -0.40
N ALA A 171 -13.67 8.42 -0.91
CA ALA A 171 -13.73 9.63 -0.09
C ALA A 171 -15.05 9.68 0.68
N SER A 172 -16.17 9.40 0.01
CA SER A 172 -17.48 9.32 0.66
C SER A 172 -17.52 8.27 1.77
N ILE A 173 -16.92 7.09 1.58
CA ILE A 173 -16.86 6.05 2.62
C ILE A 173 -16.02 6.54 3.81
N VAL A 174 -14.84 7.09 3.55
CA VAL A 174 -13.96 7.62 4.60
C VAL A 174 -14.71 8.69 5.38
N GLU A 175 -15.30 9.68 4.72
CA GLU A 175 -16.02 10.80 5.35
C GLU A 175 -17.26 10.37 6.14
N GLU A 176 -18.02 9.37 5.67
CA GLU A 176 -19.19 8.85 6.36
C GLU A 176 -18.80 8.00 7.58
N ARG A 177 -17.80 7.13 7.42
CA ARG A 177 -17.48 6.07 8.39
C ARG A 177 -16.33 6.44 9.33
N LEU A 178 -15.68 7.60 9.15
CA LEU A 178 -14.50 7.98 9.94
C LEU A 178 -14.82 7.93 11.45
N PRO A 179 -14.07 7.14 12.24
CA PRO A 179 -14.27 7.09 13.68
C PRO A 179 -14.07 8.47 14.31
N GLN A 180 -14.84 8.76 15.37
CA GLN A 180 -14.81 10.05 16.06
C GLN A 180 -13.40 10.50 16.50
N PRO A 181 -12.50 9.62 16.98
CA PRO A 181 -11.12 10.01 17.30
C PRO A 181 -10.32 10.55 16.11
N LEU A 182 -10.51 9.98 14.91
CA LEU A 182 -9.88 10.50 13.69
C LEU A 182 -10.56 11.79 13.22
N ARG A 183 -11.89 11.95 13.35
CA ARG A 183 -12.55 13.25 13.08
C ARG A 183 -12.03 14.36 13.98
N ARG A 184 -11.73 14.05 15.25
CA ARG A 184 -11.11 15.00 16.18
C ARG A 184 -9.71 15.39 15.73
N TYR A 185 -8.93 14.42 15.26
CA TYR A 185 -7.63 14.69 14.62
C TYR A 185 -7.79 15.65 13.43
N GLU A 186 -8.70 15.37 12.49
CA GLU A 186 -8.92 16.22 11.31
C GLU A 186 -9.22 17.67 11.70
N GLY A 187 -10.09 17.87 12.70
CA GLY A 187 -10.47 19.21 13.16
C GLY A 187 -9.35 19.98 13.84
N VAL A 188 -8.46 19.31 14.59
CA VAL A 188 -7.34 19.95 15.29
C VAL A 188 -6.14 20.16 14.36
N ALA A 189 -5.83 19.17 13.52
CA ALA A 189 -4.73 19.22 12.56
C ALA A 189 -5.07 20.06 11.32
N ASN A 190 -6.35 20.41 11.12
CA ASN A 190 -6.86 21.04 9.90
C ASN A 190 -6.45 20.26 8.63
N GLU A 191 -6.56 18.93 8.70
CA GLU A 191 -6.20 18.00 7.63
C GLU A 191 -7.34 17.02 7.41
N GLN A 192 -7.96 17.05 6.22
CA GLN A 192 -9.00 16.10 5.83
C GLN A 192 -8.34 14.86 5.23
N LEU A 193 -8.53 13.70 5.85
CA LEU A 193 -7.87 12.46 5.48
C LEU A 193 -8.32 11.98 4.09
N SER A 194 -9.58 12.18 3.73
CA SER A 194 -10.14 11.76 2.42
C SER A 194 -9.48 12.48 1.23
N VAL A 195 -8.97 13.69 1.40
CA VAL A 195 -8.30 14.46 0.33
C VAL A 195 -7.00 13.79 -0.12
N ARG A 196 -6.39 12.95 0.74
CA ARG A 196 -5.15 12.24 0.41
C ARG A 196 -5.35 10.98 -0.42
N LEU A 197 -6.60 10.57 -0.68
CA LEU A 197 -6.91 9.32 -1.39
C LEU A 197 -6.41 9.27 -2.84
N GLU A 198 -6.04 10.41 -3.44
CA GLU A 198 -5.42 10.46 -4.78
C GLU A 198 -4.02 9.83 -4.82
N ASP A 199 -3.34 9.71 -3.66
CA ASP A 199 -2.07 9.00 -3.51
C ASP A 199 -2.23 7.97 -2.38
N PRO A 200 -2.36 6.66 -2.68
CA PRO A 200 -2.57 5.64 -1.67
C PRO A 200 -1.44 5.53 -0.63
N VAL A 201 -0.21 5.91 -1.00
CA VAL A 201 0.94 5.95 -0.10
C VAL A 201 0.84 7.17 0.81
N ASP A 202 0.48 8.35 0.27
CA ASP A 202 0.25 9.55 1.08
C ASP A 202 -0.95 9.35 2.03
N PHE A 203 -2.05 8.75 1.56
CA PHE A 203 -3.20 8.41 2.40
C PHE A 203 -2.80 7.47 3.55
N SER A 204 -2.10 6.37 3.24
CA SER A 204 -1.59 5.43 4.26
C SER A 204 -0.70 6.14 5.27
N ASN A 205 0.25 6.96 4.80
CA ASN A 205 1.14 7.73 5.66
C ASN A 205 0.39 8.72 6.55
N THR A 206 -0.57 9.44 5.99
CA THR A 206 -1.39 10.44 6.67
C THR A 206 -2.21 9.79 7.77
N ILE A 207 -2.85 8.65 7.50
CA ILE A 207 -3.58 7.94 8.54
C ILE A 207 -2.63 7.40 9.61
N HIS A 208 -1.47 6.86 9.22
CA HIS A 208 -0.47 6.42 10.21
C HIS A 208 0.02 7.58 11.09
N ARG A 209 0.21 8.79 10.55
CA ARG A 209 0.52 9.99 11.34
C ARG A 209 -0.63 10.33 12.31
N ALA A 210 -1.87 10.28 11.83
CA ALA A 210 -3.04 10.51 12.67
C ALA A 210 -3.12 9.51 13.82
N LEU A 211 -2.98 8.21 13.53
CA LEU A 211 -2.99 7.13 14.51
C LEU A 211 -1.82 7.23 15.50
N ALA A 212 -0.65 7.67 15.04
CA ALA A 212 0.48 7.92 15.91
C ALA A 212 0.15 9.02 16.93
N ALA A 213 -0.31 10.17 16.43
CA ALA A 213 -0.59 11.34 17.25
C ALA A 213 -1.73 11.12 18.25
N ILE A 214 -2.81 10.42 17.85
CA ILE A 214 -3.96 10.24 18.72
C ILE A 214 -3.86 9.01 19.61
N PHE A 215 -3.08 7.98 19.25
CA PHE A 215 -3.07 6.70 19.99
C PHE A 215 -1.67 6.18 20.30
N VAL A 216 -0.80 5.98 19.30
CA VAL A 216 0.50 5.30 19.54
C VAL A 216 1.39 6.10 20.48
N ASP A 217 1.60 7.39 20.22
CA ASP A 217 2.52 8.22 21.01
C ASP A 217 2.02 8.40 22.45
N PRO A 218 0.74 8.76 22.70
CA PRO A 218 0.20 8.80 24.06
C PRO A 218 0.28 7.45 24.77
N PHE A 219 0.00 6.35 24.05
CA PHE A 219 0.10 5.01 24.61
C PHE A 219 1.52 4.68 25.04
N MET A 220 2.51 4.95 24.19
CA MET A 220 3.93 4.68 24.46
C MET A 220 4.50 5.55 25.59
N GLN A 221 3.94 6.73 25.84
CA GLN A 221 4.31 7.55 27.00
C GLN A 221 3.90 6.88 28.33
N CYS A 222 2.73 6.22 28.37
CA CYS A 222 2.25 5.52 29.56
C CYS A 222 2.79 4.08 29.67
N TYR A 223 2.98 3.42 28.52
CA TYR A 223 3.39 2.03 28.39
C TYR A 223 4.58 1.91 27.43
N PRO A 224 5.80 2.24 27.88
CA PRO A 224 6.96 2.28 27.01
C PRO A 224 7.24 0.94 26.33
N ILE A 225 7.31 0.98 25.00
CA ILE A 225 7.81 -0.09 24.13
C ILE A 225 9.13 0.44 23.57
N ALA A 226 10.20 -0.36 23.58
CA ALA A 226 11.47 0.08 23.00
C ALA A 226 11.25 0.61 21.57
N SER A 227 11.66 1.85 21.34
CA SER A 227 11.29 2.60 20.13
C SER A 227 11.91 1.96 18.89
N LEU A 228 11.05 1.69 17.91
CA LEU A 228 11.45 1.75 16.51
C LEU A 228 11.73 3.22 16.20
N ALA A 229 12.92 3.52 15.68
CA ALA A 229 13.12 4.77 14.97
C ALA A 229 12.13 4.74 13.79
N VAL A 230 11.08 5.55 13.87
CA VAL A 230 10.18 5.78 12.75
C VAL A 230 10.97 6.67 11.80
N GLU A 231 11.57 6.09 10.77
CA GLU A 231 12.03 6.90 9.66
C GLU A 231 10.77 7.52 9.02
N PRO A 232 10.64 8.85 9.00
CA PRO A 232 9.56 9.46 8.28
C PRO A 232 9.75 9.10 6.80
N PRO A 233 8.74 8.54 6.12
CA PRO A 233 8.82 8.45 4.67
C PRO A 233 8.85 9.89 4.15
N GLU A 234 9.99 10.31 3.61
CA GLU A 234 10.08 11.49 2.75
C GLU A 234 9.30 11.20 1.48
N ALA A 235 8.00 11.45 1.54
CA ALA A 235 7.10 11.36 0.41
C ALA A 235 6.62 12.77 0.09
N THR A 236 7.20 13.39 -0.94
CA THR A 236 6.59 14.57 -1.58
C THR A 236 5.34 14.09 -2.33
N PRO A 237 4.16 14.71 -2.10
CA PRO A 237 2.95 14.36 -2.82
C PRO A 237 3.12 14.62 -4.30
N ASN A 238 2.77 13.64 -5.12
CA ASN A 238 2.90 13.69 -6.57
C ASN A 238 1.53 13.96 -7.20
N LEU A 239 1.23 15.24 -7.44
CA LEU A 239 0.08 15.69 -8.23
C LEU A 239 0.38 15.42 -9.70
N PHE A 240 -0.21 14.37 -10.30
CA PHE A 240 -0.04 14.10 -11.73
C PHE A 240 -1.38 13.84 -12.43
N LEU A 241 -1.49 14.34 -13.66
CA LEU A 241 -2.56 14.01 -14.59
C LEU A 241 -2.11 12.80 -15.42
N LEU A 242 -3.02 11.84 -15.60
CA LEU A 242 -2.85 10.76 -16.57
C LEU A 242 -2.84 11.36 -17.98
N GLU A 243 -1.88 10.96 -18.81
CA GLU A 243 -1.99 11.09 -20.25
C GLU A 243 -2.40 9.72 -20.79
N ASP A 244 -3.62 9.60 -21.31
CA ASP A 244 -4.18 8.36 -21.86
C ASP A 244 -3.23 7.73 -22.91
N GLU A 245 -2.42 8.55 -23.57
CA GLU A 245 -1.39 8.15 -24.53
C GLU A 245 -0.34 7.19 -23.93
N VAL A 246 0.05 7.40 -22.67
CA VAL A 246 1.05 6.57 -21.98
C VAL A 246 0.44 5.22 -21.59
N THR A 247 -0.81 5.23 -21.14
CA THR A 247 -1.56 4.00 -20.83
C THR A 247 -1.76 3.17 -22.10
N ASP A 248 -2.16 3.80 -23.21
CA ASP A 248 -2.33 3.16 -24.51
C ASP A 248 -1.01 2.55 -25.01
N PHE A 249 0.10 3.27 -24.83
CA PHE A 249 1.43 2.74 -25.13
C PHE A 249 1.75 1.49 -24.30
N ILE A 250 1.55 1.54 -22.98
CA ILE A 250 1.86 0.40 -22.08
C ILE A 250 1.06 -0.83 -22.49
N VAL A 251 -0.25 -0.67 -22.72
CA VAL A 251 -1.12 -1.77 -23.13
C VAL A 251 -0.66 -2.36 -24.47
N ALA A 252 -0.36 -1.52 -25.47
CA ALA A 252 0.12 -1.99 -26.76
C ALA A 252 1.47 -2.72 -26.65
N ALA A 253 2.40 -2.18 -25.85
CA ALA A 253 3.72 -2.75 -25.63
C ALA A 253 3.67 -4.11 -24.90
N MET A 254 2.77 -4.26 -23.93
CA MET A 254 2.59 -5.54 -23.23
C MET A 254 1.99 -6.61 -24.14
N VAL A 255 1.05 -6.25 -25.02
CA VAL A 255 0.50 -7.18 -26.03
C VAL A 255 1.58 -7.62 -27.02
N GLU A 256 2.41 -6.69 -27.49
CA GLU A 256 3.53 -6.98 -28.39
C GLU A 256 4.52 -7.98 -27.78
N LEU A 257 4.83 -7.85 -26.49
CA LEU A 257 5.69 -8.80 -25.76
C LEU A 257 5.05 -10.17 -25.55
N ASP A 258 3.73 -10.22 -25.31
CA ASP A 258 3.01 -11.48 -25.10
C ASP A 258 2.88 -12.31 -26.38
N ASP A 259 2.78 -11.65 -27.54
CA ASP A 259 2.73 -12.27 -28.86
C ASP A 259 4.11 -12.81 -29.31
N ASP A 260 5.21 -12.20 -28.85
CA ASP A 260 6.57 -12.56 -29.23
C ASP A 260 7.28 -13.50 -28.23
N ARG A 261 6.82 -14.76 -28.19
CA ARG A 261 7.35 -15.80 -27.27
C ARG A 261 8.60 -16.55 -27.76
N ALA A 262 9.12 -16.22 -28.94
CA ALA A 262 10.29 -16.87 -29.52
C ALA A 262 11.58 -16.06 -29.25
N GLY A 263 12.72 -16.73 -29.08
CA GLY A 263 14.00 -16.06 -28.90
C GLY A 263 15.06 -16.94 -28.24
N SER A 264 16.30 -16.43 -28.21
CA SER A 264 17.36 -17.04 -27.41
C SER A 264 17.09 -16.85 -25.91
N ALA A 265 17.79 -17.59 -25.06
CA ALA A 265 17.68 -17.42 -23.60
C ALA A 265 18.00 -15.98 -23.14
N GLY A 266 18.89 -15.28 -23.86
CA GLY A 266 19.20 -13.87 -23.60
C GLY A 266 18.04 -12.95 -23.97
N ASP A 267 17.38 -13.20 -25.11
CA ASP A 267 16.23 -12.43 -25.56
C ASP A 267 15.03 -12.59 -24.63
N LEU A 268 14.78 -13.81 -24.16
CA LEU A 268 13.70 -14.10 -23.22
C LEU A 268 13.91 -13.36 -21.88
N LEU A 269 15.16 -13.27 -21.41
CA LEU A 269 15.49 -12.53 -20.19
C LEU A 269 15.29 -11.02 -20.37
N ALA A 270 15.71 -10.47 -21.52
CA ALA A 270 15.50 -9.06 -21.85
C ALA A 270 14.00 -8.71 -21.98
N LYS A 271 13.22 -9.60 -22.62
CA LYS A 271 11.75 -9.47 -22.73
C LYS A 271 11.07 -9.52 -21.36
N GLN A 272 11.51 -10.42 -20.47
CA GLN A 272 10.98 -10.47 -19.10
C GLN A 272 11.27 -9.17 -18.34
N GLN A 273 12.49 -8.63 -18.44
CA GLN A 273 12.83 -7.35 -17.82
C GLN A 273 11.96 -6.20 -18.37
N LEU A 274 11.75 -6.14 -19.70
CA LEU A 274 10.87 -5.16 -20.33
C LEU A 274 9.43 -5.29 -19.86
N TRP A 275 8.93 -6.51 -19.68
CA TRP A 275 7.60 -6.75 -19.14
C TRP A 275 7.48 -6.25 -17.70
N GLU A 276 8.47 -6.54 -16.86
CA GLU A 276 8.53 -6.01 -15.49
C GLU A 276 8.59 -4.48 -15.48
N ASP A 277 9.31 -3.86 -16.42
CA ASP A 277 9.48 -2.42 -16.54
C ASP A 277 8.20 -1.72 -17.03
N LEU A 278 7.53 -2.27 -18.04
CA LEU A 278 6.20 -1.83 -18.47
C LEU A 278 5.17 -1.97 -17.37
N ALA A 279 5.21 -3.08 -16.63
CA ALA A 279 4.35 -3.24 -15.46
C ALA A 279 4.72 -2.26 -14.32
N THR A 280 5.99 -1.84 -14.20
CA THR A 280 6.39 -0.76 -13.28
C THR A 280 5.74 0.53 -13.73
N LEU A 281 5.84 0.83 -15.03
CA LEU A 281 5.33 2.07 -15.60
C LEU A 281 3.80 2.14 -15.48
N SER A 282 3.10 1.03 -15.78
CA SER A 282 1.64 0.90 -15.56
C SER A 282 1.31 1.22 -14.12
N TRP A 283 2.02 0.59 -13.17
CA TRP A 283 1.78 0.85 -11.76
C TRP A 283 2.06 2.31 -11.37
N ILE A 284 3.12 2.93 -11.89
CA ILE A 284 3.40 4.34 -11.60
C ILE A 284 2.29 5.25 -12.15
N VAL A 285 1.86 5.00 -13.39
CA VAL A 285 0.81 5.77 -14.07
C VAL A 285 -0.54 5.61 -13.37
N GLU A 286 -0.86 4.40 -12.93
CA GLU A 286 -2.12 4.05 -12.27
C GLU A 286 -2.17 4.47 -10.80
N ASN A 287 -1.07 4.30 -10.06
CA ASN A 287 -1.06 4.38 -8.59
C ASN A 287 -0.32 5.59 -8.04
N ARG A 288 0.41 6.31 -8.89
CA ARG A 288 1.09 7.58 -8.56
C ARG A 288 1.82 7.54 -7.22
N PRO A 289 2.66 6.52 -6.99
CA PRO A 289 3.35 6.38 -5.72
C PRO A 289 4.20 7.63 -5.45
N ALA A 290 4.39 7.99 -4.19
CA ALA A 290 5.34 9.03 -3.81
C ALA A 290 6.77 8.78 -4.36
N THR A 291 7.12 7.52 -4.60
CA THR A 291 8.40 7.08 -5.19
C THR A 291 8.43 7.11 -6.73
N ALA A 292 7.35 7.50 -7.40
CA ALA A 292 7.18 7.50 -8.85
C ALA A 292 8.34 8.18 -9.57
N ARG A 293 8.70 9.40 -9.14
CA ARG A 293 9.78 10.17 -9.75
C ARG A 293 11.11 9.42 -9.71
N ARG A 294 11.47 8.84 -8.55
CA ARG A 294 12.71 8.07 -8.39
C ARG A 294 12.69 6.84 -9.31
N GLN A 295 11.57 6.12 -9.34
CA GLN A 295 11.42 4.93 -10.17
C GLN A 295 11.43 5.25 -11.67
N LEU A 296 10.85 6.38 -12.10
CA LEU A 296 10.98 6.85 -13.49
C LEU A 296 12.43 7.12 -13.86
N HIS A 297 13.19 7.79 -12.99
CA HIS A 297 14.62 8.02 -13.24
C HIS A 297 15.38 6.69 -13.35
N GLU A 298 15.09 5.73 -12.47
CA GLU A 298 15.68 4.38 -12.54
C GLU A 298 15.34 3.67 -13.86
N LEU A 299 14.09 3.75 -14.34
CA LEU A 299 13.67 3.21 -15.63
C LEU A 299 14.35 3.91 -16.81
N VAL A 300 14.40 5.25 -16.80
CA VAL A 300 15.08 6.05 -17.84
C VAL A 300 16.54 5.67 -17.94
N GLN A 301 17.24 5.58 -16.81
CA GLN A 301 18.65 5.18 -16.78
C GLN A 301 18.87 3.77 -17.35
N ARG A 302 17.97 2.84 -17.02
CA ARG A 302 18.03 1.45 -17.51
C ARG A 302 17.84 1.37 -19.02
N HIS A 303 16.88 2.11 -19.57
CA HIS A 303 16.57 2.08 -21.00
C HIS A 303 17.40 3.05 -21.86
N ALA A 304 18.16 3.96 -21.26
CA ALA A 304 19.06 4.87 -21.99
C ALA A 304 20.12 4.12 -22.84
N GLN A 305 20.45 2.88 -22.45
CA GLN A 305 21.43 2.04 -23.14
C GLN A 305 20.81 0.89 -23.94
N ALA A 306 19.48 0.74 -23.92
CA ALA A 306 18.76 -0.37 -24.55
C ALA A 306 18.52 -0.14 -26.07
N GLN A 307 19.53 0.34 -26.80
CA GLN A 307 19.41 0.77 -28.19
C GLN A 307 19.16 -0.39 -29.18
N ASP A 308 19.43 -1.63 -28.77
CA ASP A 308 19.31 -2.81 -29.63
C ASP A 308 17.89 -3.40 -29.69
N PHE A 309 16.93 -2.85 -28.94
CA PHE A 309 15.54 -3.34 -28.90
C PHE A 309 14.55 -2.19 -29.18
N ASP A 310 13.81 -2.26 -30.29
CA ASP A 310 12.88 -1.21 -30.75
C ASP A 310 11.88 -0.79 -29.66
N LEU A 311 11.29 -1.78 -28.96
CA LEU A 311 10.36 -1.51 -27.87
C LEU A 311 11.03 -0.81 -26.68
N GLY A 312 12.29 -1.13 -26.40
CA GLY A 312 13.08 -0.48 -25.36
C GLY A 312 13.34 1.00 -25.68
N HIS A 313 13.61 1.31 -26.94
CA HIS A 313 13.74 2.69 -27.42
C HIS A 313 12.42 3.46 -27.33
N ARG A 314 11.30 2.86 -27.78
CA ARG A 314 9.97 3.47 -27.64
C ARG A 314 9.62 3.74 -26.18
N LEU A 315 9.89 2.78 -25.29
CA LEU A 315 9.71 2.94 -23.85
C LEU A 315 10.57 4.08 -23.29
N HIS A 316 11.85 4.17 -23.66
CA HIS A 316 12.71 5.27 -23.24
C HIS A 316 12.16 6.64 -23.63
N SER A 317 11.63 6.79 -24.85
CA SER A 317 11.00 8.03 -25.30
C SER A 317 9.77 8.40 -24.46
N GLN A 318 8.93 7.42 -24.12
CA GLN A 318 7.75 7.64 -23.28
C GLN A 318 8.15 8.02 -21.85
N LEU A 319 9.18 7.37 -21.29
CA LEU A 319 9.70 7.69 -19.96
C LEU A 319 10.30 9.10 -19.89
N LEU A 320 10.98 9.56 -20.95
CA LEU A 320 11.49 10.93 -21.04
C LEU A 320 10.37 11.95 -21.17
N HIS A 321 9.34 11.66 -21.98
CA HIS A 321 8.16 12.50 -22.11
C HIS A 321 7.46 12.68 -20.76
N LEU A 322 7.20 11.56 -20.06
CA LEU A 322 6.69 11.59 -18.69
C LEU A 322 7.56 12.45 -17.78
N LEU A 323 8.88 12.20 -17.72
CA LEU A 323 9.77 13.02 -16.88
C LEU A 323 9.76 14.51 -17.24
N ALA A 324 9.58 14.87 -18.51
CA ALA A 324 9.54 16.25 -18.97
C ALA A 324 8.22 16.95 -18.61
N VAL A 325 7.09 16.24 -18.72
CA VAL A 325 5.78 16.71 -18.25
C VAL A 325 5.73 16.80 -16.71
N TRP A 326 6.61 16.05 -16.02
CA TRP A 326 6.69 15.98 -14.55
C TRP A 326 7.73 16.93 -13.90
N GLN A 327 8.29 17.88 -14.64
CA GLN A 327 9.16 18.95 -14.11
C GLN A 327 8.37 20.13 -13.57
#